data_AF-A0A7Y2ZV72-F1
#
_entry.id   AF-A0A7Y2ZV72-F1
#
_cell.length_a   1.000
_cell.length_b   1.000
_cell.length_c   1.000
_cell.angle_alpha   90.00
_cell.angle_beta   90.00
_cell.angle_gamma   90.00
#
_symmetry.space_group_name_H-M   'P 1'
#
loop_
_entity.id
_entity.type
_entity.pdbx_description
1 polymer ?
#
loop_
_entity_poly.entity_id
_entity_poly.type
_entity_poly.pdbx_seq_one_letter_code
_entity_poly.pdbx_strand_id
1 'polypeptide(L)'
;MSRKQADLEWKNRRLCSDGNCIGVIGPDGLCKECGKPYDGKLPEEMSNLETDSDKERVSQEDSIASKPAVDDENNKLPADIEWQNRRLCSDGNCIGVIGPDDRCKECGKPFESV
;
A
#
# COMPACT_ATOMS: atom_id res chain seq x y z
N MET A 1 -14.99 -8.05 18.90
CA MET A 1 -15.40 -8.07 17.49
C MET A 1 -14.97 -9.39 16.89
N SER A 2 -15.86 -10.10 16.19
CA SER A 2 -15.51 -11.37 15.55
C SER A 2 -14.79 -11.10 14.23
N ARG A 3 -13.82 -11.95 13.84
CA ARG A 3 -13.11 -11.83 12.55
C ARG A 3 -14.09 -11.75 11.37
N LYS A 4 -15.22 -12.46 11.45
CA LYS A 4 -16.30 -12.41 10.46
C LYS A 4 -16.92 -11.01 10.28
N GLN A 5 -17.05 -10.24 11.36
CA GLN A 5 -17.57 -8.87 11.28
C GLN A 5 -16.56 -7.93 10.63
N ALA A 6 -15.27 -8.09 10.95
CA ALA A 6 -14.21 -7.32 10.31
C ALA A 6 -14.14 -7.64 8.81
N ASP A 7 -14.24 -8.92 8.43
CA ASP A 7 -14.23 -9.32 7.02
C ASP A 7 -15.40 -8.70 6.23
N LEU A 8 -16.59 -8.63 6.84
CA LEU A 8 -17.77 -8.01 6.22
C LEU A 8 -17.59 -6.50 6.06
N GLU A 9 -17.03 -5.84 7.07
CA GLU A 9 -16.76 -4.40 7.03
C GLU A 9 -15.77 -4.05 5.92
N TRP A 10 -14.68 -4.81 5.78
CA TRP A 10 -13.69 -4.60 4.72
C TRP A 10 -14.28 -4.83 3.32
N LYS A 11 -15.15 -5.84 3.17
CA LYS A 11 -15.83 -6.14 1.88
C LYS A 11 -16.81 -5.05 1.46
N ASN A 12 -17.38 -4.32 2.41
CA ASN A 12 -18.36 -3.27 2.12
C ASN A 12 -17.72 -1.90 1.83
N ARG A 13 -16.43 -1.72 2.15
CA ARG A 13 -15.71 -0.49 1.82
C ARG A 13 -15.49 -0.39 0.31
N ARG A 14 -15.87 0.73 -0.27
CA ARG A 14 -15.69 1.04 -1.69
C ARG A 14 -14.87 2.30 -1.86
N LEU A 15 -13.89 2.28 -2.76
CA LEU A 15 -13.08 3.44 -3.13
C LEU A 15 -13.83 4.37 -4.09
N CYS A 16 -13.44 5.64 -4.10
CA CYS A 16 -13.96 6.65 -5.01
C CYS A 16 -13.75 6.29 -6.49
N SER A 17 -14.69 6.65 -7.37
CA SER A 17 -14.60 6.41 -8.82
C SER A 17 -13.60 7.31 -9.55
N ASP A 18 -13.16 8.41 -8.92
CA ASP A 18 -12.36 9.48 -9.53
C ASP A 18 -10.90 9.09 -9.86
N GLY A 19 -10.44 7.90 -9.43
CA GLY A 19 -9.10 7.34 -9.71
C GLY A 19 -7.92 8.07 -9.05
N ASN A 20 -8.01 9.39 -8.88
CA ASN A 20 -7.05 10.26 -8.19
C ASN A 20 -7.43 10.52 -6.73
N CYS A 21 -8.66 10.17 -6.33
CA CYS A 21 -9.14 10.35 -4.97
C CYS A 21 -8.96 9.05 -4.18
N ILE A 22 -8.28 9.14 -3.03
CA ILE A 22 -8.05 8.00 -2.11
C ILE A 22 -9.24 7.71 -1.18
N GLY A 23 -10.34 8.46 -1.33
CA GLY A 23 -11.48 8.40 -0.43
C GLY A 23 -12.33 7.14 -0.57
N VAL A 24 -13.10 6.85 0.48
CA VAL A 24 -14.13 5.81 0.48
C VAL A 24 -15.53 6.41 0.32
N ILE A 25 -16.43 5.64 -0.28
CA ILE A 25 -17.83 6.02 -0.46
C ILE A 25 -18.59 5.85 0.86
N GLY A 26 -19.31 6.90 1.26
CA GLY A 26 -20.19 6.92 2.41
C GLY A 26 -21.54 6.22 2.13
N PRO A 27 -22.34 6.01 3.18
CA PRO A 27 -23.68 5.43 3.05
C PRO A 27 -24.65 6.33 2.25
N ASP A 28 -24.32 7.62 2.10
CA ASP A 28 -24.99 8.61 1.26
C ASP A 28 -24.63 8.47 -0.24
N GLY A 29 -23.72 7.57 -0.59
CA GLY A 29 -23.25 7.38 -1.96
C GLY A 29 -22.25 8.45 -2.42
N LEU A 30 -21.77 9.30 -1.52
CA LEU A 30 -20.79 10.34 -1.80
C LEU A 30 -19.40 9.96 -1.27
N CYS A 31 -18.34 10.39 -1.95
CA CYS A 31 -16.98 10.24 -1.45
C CYS A 31 -16.75 11.12 -0.22
N LYS A 32 -16.20 10.55 0.86
CA LYS A 32 -15.92 11.29 2.10
C LYS A 32 -14.81 12.35 1.99
N GLU A 33 -13.97 12.27 0.96
CA GLU A 33 -12.85 13.20 0.75
C GLU A 33 -13.19 14.31 -0.24
N CYS A 34 -13.75 13.96 -1.40
CA CYS A 34 -14.02 14.93 -2.48
C CYS A 34 -15.50 15.28 -2.66
N GLY A 35 -16.41 14.60 -1.97
CA GLY A 35 -17.87 14.84 -2.07
C GLY A 35 -18.51 14.41 -3.39
N LYS A 36 -17.74 13.88 -4.35
CA LYS A 36 -18.27 13.43 -5.64
C LYS A 36 -19.17 12.20 -5.46
N PRO A 37 -20.26 12.08 -6.24
CA PRO A 37 -21.07 10.88 -6.25
C PRO A 37 -20.29 9.69 -6.81
N TYR A 38 -20.63 8.49 -6.33
CA TYR A 38 -20.09 7.26 -6.88
C TYR A 38 -20.80 6.89 -8.20
N ASP A 39 -20.06 6.76 -9.29
CA ASP A 39 -20.62 6.47 -10.62
C ASP A 39 -20.96 4.99 -10.87
N GLY A 40 -20.61 4.10 -9.93
CA GLY A 40 -20.85 2.66 -10.05
C GLY A 40 -22.15 2.19 -9.39
N LYS A 41 -22.62 0.98 -9.74
CA LYS A 41 -23.76 0.37 -9.07
C LYS A 41 -23.37 -0.02 -7.63
N LEU A 42 -23.87 0.69 -6.63
CA LEU A 42 -23.79 0.25 -5.23
C LEU A 42 -24.54 -1.09 -5.10
N PRO A 43 -24.04 -2.03 -4.29
CA PRO A 43 -24.78 -3.25 -4.05
C PRO A 43 -25.96 -2.82 -3.17
N GLU A 44 -27.16 -2.77 -3.74
CA GLU A 44 -28.35 -2.65 -2.91
C GLU A 44 -28.32 -3.81 -1.93
N GLU A 45 -28.52 -3.51 -0.65
CA GLU A 45 -28.33 -4.45 0.45
C GLU A 45 -28.95 -5.81 0.08
N MET A 46 -28.08 -6.81 -0.08
CA MET A 46 -28.48 -8.17 -0.36
C MET A 46 -29.26 -8.69 0.84
N SER A 47 -30.57 -8.56 0.76
CA SER A 47 -31.50 -9.48 1.40
C SER A 47 -31.11 -10.90 0.96
N ASN A 48 -30.65 -11.68 1.95
CA ASN A 48 -30.45 -13.13 1.96
C ASN A 48 -30.42 -13.85 0.61
N LEU A 49 -29.26 -14.39 0.24
CA LEU A 49 -29.14 -15.83 0.02
C LEU A 49 -27.67 -16.27 0.13
N GLU A 50 -27.41 -17.11 1.12
CA GLU A 50 -26.20 -17.91 1.18
C GLU A 50 -26.15 -18.84 -0.03
N THR A 51 -25.03 -18.86 -0.74
CA THR A 51 -24.63 -20.04 -1.50
C THR A 51 -23.14 -20.21 -1.30
N ASP A 52 -22.88 -21.10 -0.35
CA ASP A 52 -21.67 -21.84 -0.15
C ASP A 52 -21.18 -22.43 -1.48
N SER A 53 -19.93 -22.13 -1.84
CA SER A 53 -19.18 -22.88 -2.84
C SER A 53 -17.72 -22.80 -2.46
N ASP A 54 -17.36 -23.73 -1.57
CA ASP A 54 -16.02 -24.28 -1.46
C ASP A 54 -15.39 -24.47 -2.85
N LYS A 55 -14.29 -23.75 -3.10
CA LYS A 55 -13.33 -24.16 -4.12
C LYS A 55 -11.90 -23.85 -3.69
N GLU A 56 -11.33 -24.87 -3.08
CA GLU A 56 -9.93 -25.31 -3.12
C GLU A 56 -8.82 -24.25 -3.08
N ARG A 57 -8.23 -24.15 -1.90
CA ARG A 57 -6.91 -23.60 -1.60
C ARG A 57 -5.83 -24.53 -2.18
N VAL A 58 -5.25 -24.15 -3.32
CA VAL A 58 -4.01 -24.77 -3.81
C VAL A 58 -2.82 -24.13 -3.10
N SER A 59 -2.22 -24.90 -2.21
CA SER A 59 -0.93 -24.61 -1.60
C SER A 59 0.16 -24.77 -2.65
N GLN A 60 0.90 -23.69 -2.94
CA GLN A 60 2.23 -23.79 -3.53
C GLN A 60 3.21 -23.04 -2.64
N GLU A 61 4.01 -23.84 -1.95
CA GLU A 61 5.16 -23.44 -1.15
C GLU A 61 6.29 -23.07 -2.12
N ASP A 62 6.43 -21.78 -2.43
CA ASP A 62 7.61 -21.31 -3.14
C ASP A 62 8.75 -21.09 -2.14
N SER A 63 9.64 -22.07 -2.16
CA SER A 63 10.87 -22.13 -1.37
C SER A 63 11.85 -21.08 -1.90
N ILE A 64 11.72 -19.84 -1.43
CA ILE A 64 12.77 -18.84 -1.62
C ILE A 64 13.90 -19.17 -0.65
N ALA A 65 14.90 -19.84 -1.21
CA ALA A 65 16.17 -20.14 -0.59
C ALA A 65 16.73 -18.90 0.13
N SER A 66 16.78 -18.98 1.45
CA SER A 66 17.56 -18.09 2.30
C SER A 66 19.01 -18.11 1.83
N LYS A 67 19.45 -17.04 1.15
CA LYS A 67 20.88 -16.77 1.02
C LYS A 67 21.41 -16.48 2.44
N PRO A 68 22.51 -17.12 2.87
CA PRO A 68 23.06 -16.88 4.19
C PRO A 68 23.46 -15.40 4.30
N ALA A 69 23.00 -14.78 5.37
CA ALA A 69 23.51 -13.49 5.84
C ALA A 69 25.02 -13.65 6.02
N VAL A 70 25.79 -12.82 5.32
CA VAL A 70 27.16 -12.54 5.74
C VAL A 70 27.04 -11.69 7.00
N ASP A 71 27.31 -12.36 8.10
CA ASP A 71 27.57 -11.84 9.44
C ASP A 71 28.73 -10.84 9.41
N ASP A 72 28.44 -9.59 9.03
CA ASP A 72 29.28 -8.45 9.43
C ASP A 72 28.84 -8.03 10.83
N GLU A 73 29.46 -8.66 11.83
CA GLU A 73 29.24 -8.49 13.26
C GLU A 73 29.75 -7.13 13.78
N ASN A 74 29.43 -6.01 13.11
CA ASN A 74 29.78 -4.69 13.64
C ASN A 74 28.91 -3.50 13.21
N ASN A 75 27.64 -3.69 12.84
CA ASN A 75 26.76 -2.53 12.67
C ASN A 75 25.31 -2.76 13.06
N LYS A 76 25.09 -2.99 14.37
CA LYS A 76 23.77 -2.89 14.97
C LYS A 76 23.39 -1.43 15.21
N LEU A 77 23.47 -0.59 14.19
CA LEU A 77 22.71 0.66 14.19
C LEU A 77 21.23 0.26 14.33
N PRO A 78 20.46 0.84 15.26
CA PRO A 78 19.04 0.55 15.35
C PRO A 78 18.44 0.77 13.97
N ALA A 79 17.64 -0.19 13.48
CA ALA A 79 16.97 -0.08 12.18
C ALA A 79 16.18 1.23 12.04
N ASP A 80 15.89 1.87 13.17
CA ASP A 80 15.29 3.20 13.25
C ASP A 80 16.15 4.33 12.65
N ILE A 81 17.48 4.26 12.74
CA ILE A 81 18.36 5.33 12.24
C ILE A 81 18.46 5.29 10.71
N GLU A 82 18.34 4.08 10.12
CA GLU A 82 18.45 3.92 8.67
C GLU A 82 17.31 4.62 7.92
N TRP A 83 16.08 4.57 8.44
CA TRP A 83 14.96 5.28 7.81
C TRP A 83 15.03 6.79 8.04
N GLN A 84 15.54 7.24 9.19
CA GLN A 84 15.70 8.66 9.51
C GLN A 84 16.70 9.38 8.59
N ASN A 85 17.71 8.64 8.11
CA ASN A 85 18.75 9.20 7.25
C ASN A 85 18.38 9.18 5.74
N ARG A 86 17.20 8.67 5.36
CA ARG A 86 16.77 8.66 3.96
C ARG A 86 16.35 10.07 3.56
N ARG A 87 17.09 10.64 2.61
CA ARG A 87 16.80 11.95 2.01
C ARG A 87 16.17 11.75 0.64
N LEU A 88 15.06 12.44 0.37
CA LEU A 88 14.40 12.44 -0.94
C LEU A 88 15.18 13.30 -1.95
N CYS A 89 15.03 12.99 -3.23
CA CYS A 89 15.59 13.76 -4.34
C CYS A 89 15.04 15.21 -4.37
N SER A 90 15.90 16.16 -4.74
CA SER A 90 15.56 17.60 -4.84
C SER A 90 14.71 17.96 -6.06
N ASP A 91 14.57 17.06 -7.04
CA ASP A 91 13.92 17.31 -8.33
C ASP A 91 12.40 17.47 -8.27
N GLY A 92 11.77 17.25 -7.10
CA GLY A 92 10.31 17.42 -6.86
C GLY A 92 9.40 16.40 -7.55
N ASN A 93 9.77 15.97 -8.76
CA ASN A 93 9.07 14.99 -9.59
C ASN A 93 9.68 13.58 -9.45
N CYS A 94 10.87 13.46 -8.86
CA CYS A 94 11.55 12.20 -8.66
C CYS A 94 11.23 11.62 -7.28
N ILE A 95 10.76 10.37 -7.25
CA ILE A 95 10.44 9.62 -6.01
C ILE A 95 11.66 8.98 -5.34
N GLY A 96 12.85 9.17 -5.91
CA GLY A 96 14.08 8.51 -5.47
C GLY A 96 14.67 9.08 -4.19
N VAL A 97 15.53 8.29 -3.55
CA VAL A 97 16.35 8.69 -2.40
C VAL A 97 17.80 8.96 -2.82
N ILE A 98 18.50 9.79 -2.05
CA ILE A 98 19.92 10.09 -2.24
C ILE A 98 20.78 8.92 -1.74
N GLY A 99 21.68 8.46 -2.59
CA GLY A 99 22.69 7.47 -2.28
C GLY A 99 23.88 8.05 -1.51
N PRO A 100 24.80 7.19 -1.04
CA PRO A 100 26.03 7.62 -0.37
C PRO A 100 26.99 8.38 -1.31
N ASP A 101 26.73 8.39 -2.61
CA ASP A 101 27.44 9.12 -3.66
C ASP A 101 26.87 10.52 -3.94
N ASP A 102 26.01 11.02 -3.06
CA ASP A 102 25.29 12.30 -3.17
C ASP A 102 24.45 12.44 -4.46
N ARG A 103 24.06 11.31 -5.05
CA ARG A 103 23.22 11.25 -6.25
C ARG A 103 21.93 10.49 -5.99
N CYS A 104 20.89 10.86 -6.71
CA CYS A 104 19.62 10.12 -6.65
C CYS A 104 19.78 8.74 -7.29
N LYS A 105 19.31 7.70 -6.60
CA LYS A 105 19.35 6.30 -7.08
C LYS A 105 18.45 6.02 -8.30
N GLU A 106 17.46 6.87 -8.54
CA GLU A 106 16.52 6.70 -9.66
C GLU A 106 16.91 7.53 -10.89
N CYS A 107 17.21 8.83 -10.70
CA CYS A 107 17.49 9.75 -11.80
C CYS A 107 18.96 10.14 -11.97
N GLY A 108 19.85 9.76 -11.04
CA GLY A 108 21.29 10.04 -11.09
C GLY A 108 21.70 11.51 -10.88
N LYS A 109 20.73 12.42 -10.70
CA LYS A 109 20.97 13.85 -10.42
C LYS A 109 21.67 14.03 -9.07
N PRO A 110 22.62 14.98 -8.95
CA PRO A 110 23.20 15.33 -7.67
C PRO A 110 22.14 15.93 -6.74
N PHE A 111 22.32 15.78 -5.42
CA PHE A 111 21.39 16.37 -4.45
C PHE A 111 21.38 17.90 -4.52
N GLU A 112 22.56 18.51 -4.62
CA GLU A 112 22.72 19.95 -4.86
C GLU A 112 22.91 20.21 -6.35
N SER A 113 22.11 21.13 -6.89
CA SER A 113 22.34 21.72 -8.19
C SER A 113 23.47 22.74 -8.06
N VAL A 114 24.70 22.34 -8.41
CA VAL A 114 25.82 23.26 -8.63
C VAL A 114 25.63 24.00 -9.94
#